data_AF-A0A507QQ68-F1
#
_entry.id   AF-A0A507QQ68-F1
#
_cell.length_a   1.000
_cell.length_b   1.000
_cell.length_c   1.000
_cell.angle_alpha   90.00
_cell.angle_beta   90.00
_cell.angle_gamma   90.00
#
_symmetry.space_group_name_H-M   'P 1'
#
loop_
_entity.id
_entity.type
_entity.pdbx_description
1 polymer ?
#
loop_
_entity_poly.entity_id
_entity_poly.type
_entity_poly.pdbx_seq_one_letter_code
_entity_poly.pdbx_strand_id
1 'polypeptide(L)'
;MELDSGTSKLSFVEKFVAFGKRIPPAPSFKSECLILAQGVSRTAYEASFADEAIKISSPLDFTDTGKLVDICKRKSIDAVHPGYGFLSENSEFARALEQDGITFVGPTPDILSCLGDKTAARAMAESCGMPILPATREAISDVSDAAHFVASVGYPVMVKAVDGAGGRGIRLITGPGALQNGFARWEMR
;
A
#
# COMPACT_ATOMS: atom_id res chain seq x y z
N MET A 1 -26.41 6.15 37.39
CA MET A 1 -26.90 5.57 36.13
C MET A 1 -27.26 6.75 35.24
N GLU A 2 -26.25 7.30 34.57
CA GLU A 2 -26.34 8.35 33.55
C GLU A 2 -25.12 8.17 32.65
N LEU A 3 -25.34 8.34 31.35
CA LEU A 3 -24.49 7.96 30.25
C LEU A 3 -23.30 8.92 30.11
N ASP A 4 -22.11 8.40 29.79
CA ASP A 4 -21.14 9.16 29.01
C ASP A 4 -20.91 8.49 27.65
N SER A 5 -21.25 9.26 26.65
CA SER A 5 -21.21 9.03 25.22
C SER A 5 -19.79 9.23 24.71
N GLY A 6 -19.08 8.16 24.36
CA GLY A 6 -17.71 8.26 23.87
C GLY A 6 -17.39 7.23 22.81
N THR A 7 -17.92 7.41 21.61
CA THR A 7 -17.41 6.90 20.32
C THR A 7 -16.63 5.58 20.36
N SER A 8 -17.29 4.50 19.96
CA SER A 8 -16.66 3.31 19.37
C SER A 8 -15.93 3.69 18.07
N LYS A 9 -14.72 4.26 18.21
CA LYS A 9 -13.82 4.44 17.08
C LYS A 9 -13.25 3.08 16.73
N LEU A 10 -13.60 2.60 15.55
CA LEU A 10 -12.90 1.51 14.88
C LEU A 10 -11.39 1.81 14.93
N SER A 11 -10.63 0.98 15.65
CA SER A 11 -9.18 0.95 15.50
C SER A 11 -8.87 0.19 14.21
N PHE A 12 -8.55 0.91 13.14
CA PHE A 12 -7.84 0.35 12.01
C PHE A 12 -6.51 -0.19 12.55
N VAL A 13 -6.36 -1.51 12.56
CA VAL A 13 -5.11 -2.17 12.96
C VAL A 13 -4.19 -2.15 11.76
N GLU A 14 -3.05 -1.47 11.88
CA GLU A 14 -2.05 -1.26 10.84
C GLU A 14 -0.83 -2.14 11.18
N LYS A 15 -0.43 -3.04 10.26
CA LYS A 15 0.52 -4.12 10.55
C LYS A 15 1.92 -3.78 10.02
N PHE A 16 2.81 -3.28 10.86
CA PHE A 16 4.25 -3.27 10.56
C PHE A 16 4.93 -4.27 11.49
N VAL A 17 5.41 -5.40 10.96
CA VAL A 17 6.05 -6.47 11.74
C VAL A 17 7.47 -6.66 11.23
N ALA A 18 8.46 -6.45 12.10
CA ALA A 18 9.87 -6.68 11.81
C ALA A 18 10.35 -7.89 12.61
N PHE A 19 11.10 -8.80 11.99
CA PHE A 19 11.62 -10.02 12.62
C PHE A 19 13.14 -9.92 12.82
N GLY A 20 13.63 -10.22 14.03
CA GLY A 20 15.05 -10.27 14.41
C GLY A 20 15.57 -11.70 14.70
N LYS A 21 16.87 -11.92 14.47
CA LYS A 21 17.63 -13.19 14.34
C LYS A 21 17.72 -14.11 15.56
N ARG A 22 17.94 -15.43 15.31
CA ARG A 22 19.07 -16.14 15.95
C ARG A 22 19.61 -17.43 15.25
N ILE A 23 20.94 -17.47 15.14
CA ILE A 23 21.93 -18.58 15.23
C ILE A 23 21.46 -20.02 14.86
N PRO A 24 22.11 -20.72 13.90
CA PRO A 24 21.81 -22.12 13.62
C PRO A 24 22.60 -23.09 14.55
N PRO A 25 22.20 -24.38 14.67
CA PRO A 25 20.90 -24.99 14.35
C PRO A 25 20.25 -25.65 15.60
N ALA A 26 18.97 -25.39 15.84
CA ALA A 26 18.15 -26.13 16.80
C ALA A 26 16.73 -26.32 16.22
N PRO A 27 15.99 -27.38 16.58
CA PRO A 27 14.84 -27.90 15.81
C PRO A 27 13.54 -27.07 15.91
N SER A 28 13.60 -25.86 16.45
CA SER A 28 12.45 -24.95 16.55
C SER A 28 12.85 -23.55 16.10
N PHE A 29 12.19 -23.04 15.06
CA PHE A 29 12.35 -21.67 14.58
C PHE A 29 11.84 -20.71 15.66
N LYS A 30 12.76 -20.07 16.40
CA LYS A 30 12.45 -18.96 17.30
C LYS A 30 12.84 -17.67 16.59
N SER A 31 11.85 -16.95 16.07
CA SER A 31 12.01 -15.58 15.59
C SER A 31 11.62 -14.61 16.69
N GLU A 32 12.46 -13.60 16.97
CA GLU A 32 12.06 -12.47 17.82
C GLU A 32 11.22 -11.49 16.98
N CYS A 33 10.05 -11.13 17.48
CA CYS A 33 9.10 -10.26 16.80
C CYS A 33 9.16 -8.84 17.39
N LEU A 34 9.46 -7.87 16.52
CA LEU A 34 9.46 -6.45 16.84
C LEU A 34 8.31 -5.75 16.10
N ILE A 35 7.46 -5.04 16.83
CA ILE A 35 6.35 -4.28 16.26
C ILE A 35 6.57 -2.79 16.45
N LEU A 36 6.24 -2.02 15.41
CA LEU A 36 6.15 -0.56 15.49
C LEU A 36 4.71 -0.18 15.77
N ALA A 37 4.47 0.59 16.83
CA ALA A 37 3.12 0.99 17.24
C ALA A 37 3.05 2.49 17.56
N GLN A 38 1.92 3.11 17.20
CA GLN A 38 1.63 4.48 17.58
C GLN A 38 1.04 4.52 19.01
N GLY A 39 1.72 5.24 19.91
CA GLY A 39 1.32 5.34 21.32
C GLY A 39 1.83 4.17 22.17
N VAL A 40 2.70 4.45 23.15
CA VAL A 40 3.11 3.43 24.12
C VAL A 40 1.97 3.24 25.10
N SER A 41 1.26 2.16 24.92
CA SER A 41 0.67 1.42 26.02
C SER A 41 0.68 -0.03 25.59
N ARG A 42 1.02 -0.95 26.50
CA ARG A 42 0.89 -2.41 26.34
C ARG A 42 -0.57 -2.88 26.06
N THR A 43 -1.45 -1.97 25.66
CA THR A 43 -2.86 -2.18 25.34
C THR A 43 -3.15 -2.18 23.84
N ALA A 44 -2.20 -1.79 22.97
CA ALA A 44 -2.33 -2.12 21.55
C ALA A 44 -2.20 -3.64 21.41
N TYR A 45 -3.24 -4.29 20.88
CA TYR A 45 -3.38 -5.74 20.88
C TYR A 45 -2.17 -6.41 20.25
N GLU A 46 -1.65 -5.85 19.16
CA GLU A 46 -0.54 -6.36 18.38
C GLU A 46 0.76 -6.29 19.18
N ALA A 47 1.02 -5.16 19.86
CA ALA A 47 2.21 -4.96 20.69
C ALA A 47 2.27 -5.91 21.90
N SER A 48 1.14 -6.51 22.30
CA SER A 48 1.09 -7.49 23.39
C SER A 48 1.62 -8.87 23.01
N PHE A 49 1.70 -9.18 21.71
CA PHE A 49 2.25 -10.44 21.19
C PHE A 49 3.68 -10.32 20.68
N ALA A 50 4.25 -9.11 20.68
CA ALA A 50 5.63 -8.88 20.26
C ALA A 50 6.60 -9.06 21.43
N ASP A 51 7.81 -9.54 21.13
CA ASP A 51 8.91 -9.60 22.09
C ASP A 51 9.39 -8.18 22.44
N GLU A 52 9.38 -7.29 21.45
CA GLU A 52 9.66 -5.86 21.62
C GLU A 52 8.65 -5.00 20.84
N ALA A 53 8.27 -3.86 21.43
CA ALA A 53 7.48 -2.84 20.75
C ALA A 53 8.22 -1.50 20.79
N ILE A 54 8.42 -0.89 19.62
CA ILE A 54 8.98 0.46 19.51
C ILE A 54 7.83 1.44 19.28
N LYS A 55 7.80 2.49 20.10
CA LYS A 55 6.91 3.62 19.87
C LYS A 55 7.41 4.43 18.68
N ILE A 56 6.53 4.65 17.72
CA ILE A 56 6.73 5.70 16.71
C ILE A 56 6.03 7.00 17.13
N SER A 57 6.55 8.13 16.68
CA SER A 57 6.14 9.45 17.17
C SER A 57 4.90 9.99 16.47
N SER A 58 4.73 9.65 15.19
CA SER A 58 3.67 10.16 14.32
C SER A 58 3.20 9.08 13.35
N PRO A 59 1.92 9.04 12.93
CA PRO A 59 1.46 8.15 11.85
C PRO A 59 2.26 8.31 10.55
N LEU A 60 2.78 9.51 10.28
CA LEU A 60 3.60 9.79 9.11
C LEU A 60 4.93 9.02 9.11
N ASP A 61 5.40 8.59 10.30
CA ASP A 61 6.61 7.79 10.42
C ASP A 61 6.46 6.41 9.76
N PHE A 62 5.24 5.88 9.64
CA PHE A 62 4.98 4.63 8.93
C PHE A 62 5.12 4.76 7.40
N THR A 63 5.17 5.98 6.88
CA THR A 63 5.41 6.26 5.45
C THR A 63 6.84 6.74 5.17
N ASP A 64 7.70 6.80 6.20
CA ASP A 64 9.08 7.27 6.06
C ASP A 64 10.03 6.09 5.87
N THR A 65 10.37 5.80 4.62
CA THR A 65 11.31 4.75 4.22
C THR A 65 12.64 4.84 4.98
N GLY A 66 13.25 6.02 5.05
CA GLY A 66 14.57 6.19 5.65
C GLY A 66 14.55 5.90 7.15
N LYS A 67 13.56 6.45 7.86
CA LYS A 67 13.40 6.23 9.29
C LYS A 67 13.17 4.76 9.65
N LEU A 68 12.36 4.05 8.87
CA LEU A 68 12.05 2.64 9.11
C LEU A 68 13.25 1.73 8.80
N VAL A 69 13.97 1.99 7.70
CA VAL A 69 15.22 1.28 7.38
C VAL A 69 16.26 1.49 8.47
N ASP A 70 16.43 2.72 8.96
CA ASP A 70 17.33 3.05 10.05
C ASP A 70 16.99 2.31 11.36
N ILE A 71 15.69 2.16 11.68
CA ILE A 71 15.25 1.34 12.82
C ILE A 71 15.68 -0.12 12.62
N CYS A 72 15.42 -0.68 11.44
CA CYS A 72 15.76 -2.06 11.12
C CYS A 72 17.26 -2.33 11.29
N LYS A 73 18.11 -1.41 10.80
CA LYS A 73 19.57 -1.49 10.94
C LYS A 73 20.01 -1.46 12.40
N ARG A 74 19.53 -0.50 13.19
CA ARG A 74 19.88 -0.39 14.62
C ARG A 74 19.43 -1.61 15.43
N LYS A 75 18.36 -2.25 15.01
CA LYS A 75 17.79 -3.44 15.67
C LYS A 75 18.26 -4.76 15.08
N SER A 76 19.14 -4.75 14.07
CA SER A 76 19.62 -5.95 13.40
C SER A 76 18.46 -6.85 12.92
N ILE A 77 17.44 -6.23 12.34
CA ILE A 77 16.27 -6.92 11.76
C ILE A 77 16.71 -7.67 10.50
N ASP A 78 16.24 -8.89 10.32
CA ASP A 78 16.56 -9.72 9.14
C ASP A 78 15.44 -9.72 8.11
N ALA A 79 14.20 -9.47 8.54
CA ALA A 79 13.06 -9.42 7.65
C ALA A 79 12.00 -8.41 8.11
N VAL A 80 11.31 -7.78 7.16
CA VAL A 80 10.21 -6.86 7.39
C VAL A 80 8.98 -7.36 6.65
N HIS A 81 7.89 -7.57 7.39
CA HIS A 81 6.56 -7.75 6.85
C HIS A 81 5.80 -6.41 6.94
N PRO A 82 5.55 -5.73 5.82
CA PRO A 82 5.00 -4.38 5.81
C PRO A 82 3.48 -4.32 6.03
N GLY A 83 2.82 -5.48 6.08
CA GLY A 83 1.36 -5.56 6.22
C GLY A 83 0.65 -5.13 4.96
N TYR A 84 -0.31 -4.21 5.12
CA TYR A 84 -1.07 -3.60 4.03
C TYR A 84 -1.16 -2.09 4.25
N GLY A 85 -1.36 -1.33 3.16
CA GLY A 85 -1.26 0.13 3.20
C GLY A 85 0.19 0.59 3.43
N PHE A 86 0.38 1.87 3.76
CA PHE A 86 1.71 2.45 4.02
C PHE A 86 2.73 2.12 2.91
N LEU A 87 3.82 1.45 3.28
CA LEU A 87 4.91 1.07 2.38
C LEU A 87 4.80 -0.36 1.86
N SER A 88 3.67 -1.06 2.09
CA SER A 88 3.49 -2.45 1.62
C SER A 88 3.57 -2.63 0.10
N GLU A 89 3.25 -1.59 -0.66
CA GLU A 89 3.34 -1.56 -2.11
C GLU A 89 4.47 -0.64 -2.61
N ASN A 90 5.32 -0.14 -1.70
CA ASN A 90 6.37 0.81 -2.04
C ASN A 90 7.66 0.07 -2.47
N SER A 91 7.97 0.14 -3.76
CA SER A 91 9.14 -0.51 -4.35
C SER A 91 10.47 0.06 -3.84
N GLU A 92 10.54 1.36 -3.53
CA GLU A 92 11.73 2.01 -3.00
C GLU A 92 12.05 1.52 -1.58
N PHE A 93 11.04 1.33 -0.75
CA PHE A 93 11.18 0.77 0.60
C PHE A 93 11.71 -0.67 0.55
N ALA A 94 11.11 -1.51 -0.30
CA ALA A 94 11.58 -2.88 -0.50
C ALA A 94 13.04 -2.92 -1.00
N ARG A 95 13.41 -2.01 -1.93
CA ARG A 95 14.77 -1.89 -2.46
C ARG A 95 15.77 -1.42 -1.41
N ALA A 96 15.39 -0.46 -0.57
CA ALA A 96 16.24 0.03 0.50
C ALA A 96 16.52 -1.06 1.55
N LEU A 97 15.52 -1.87 1.90
CA LEU A 97 15.70 -3.03 2.77
C LEU A 97 16.63 -4.08 2.14
N GLU A 98 16.44 -4.40 0.86
CA GLU A 98 17.26 -5.36 0.13
C GLU A 98 18.74 -4.93 0.06
N GLN A 99 19.01 -3.64 -0.14
CA GLN A 99 20.37 -3.07 -0.14
C GLN A 99 21.10 -3.24 1.19
N ASP A 100 20.36 -3.26 2.30
CA ASP A 100 20.89 -3.50 3.65
C ASP A 100 20.84 -4.99 4.07
N GLY A 101 20.49 -5.90 3.14
CA GLY A 101 20.40 -7.34 3.41
C GLY A 101 19.19 -7.75 4.26
N ILE A 102 18.18 -6.89 4.34
CA ILE A 102 16.95 -7.13 5.10
C ILE A 102 15.89 -7.65 4.13
N THR A 103 15.32 -8.82 4.44
CA THR A 103 14.31 -9.46 3.59
C THR A 103 12.98 -8.70 3.66
N PHE A 104 12.52 -8.17 2.53
CA PHE A 104 11.15 -7.71 2.42
C PHE A 104 10.22 -8.92 2.22
N VAL A 105 9.29 -9.13 3.16
CA VAL A 105 8.31 -10.23 3.08
C VAL A 105 7.17 -9.81 2.15
N GLY A 106 7.41 -10.00 0.85
CA GLY A 106 6.50 -9.64 -0.23
C GLY A 106 7.14 -9.89 -1.61
N PRO A 107 6.56 -9.33 -2.69
CA PRO A 107 7.16 -9.38 -4.01
C PRO A 107 8.49 -8.62 -4.08
N THR A 108 9.30 -8.88 -5.11
CA THR A 108 10.55 -8.14 -5.34
C THR A 108 10.28 -6.66 -5.65
N PRO A 109 11.24 -5.76 -5.43
CA PRO A 109 11.09 -4.34 -5.76
C PRO A 109 10.68 -4.09 -7.22
N ASP A 110 11.17 -4.89 -8.15
CA ASP A 110 10.82 -4.77 -9.58
C ASP A 110 9.38 -5.19 -9.85
N ILE A 111 8.89 -6.25 -9.18
CA ILE A 111 7.48 -6.67 -9.27
C ILE A 111 6.58 -5.59 -8.65
N LEU A 112 6.94 -5.04 -7.49
CA LEU A 112 6.20 -3.95 -6.86
C LEU A 112 6.14 -2.73 -7.78
N SER A 113 7.28 -2.36 -8.39
CA SER A 113 7.34 -1.23 -9.33
C SER A 113 6.44 -1.45 -10.54
N CYS A 114 6.41 -2.68 -11.09
CA CYS A 114 5.60 -2.99 -12.25
C CYS A 114 4.11 -3.06 -11.93
N LEU A 115 3.74 -3.65 -10.79
CA LEU A 115 2.33 -3.84 -10.40
C LEU A 115 1.71 -2.60 -9.75
N GLY A 116 2.54 -1.65 -9.26
CA GLY A 116 2.08 -0.37 -8.72
C GLY A 116 1.51 0.56 -9.80
N ASP A 117 1.99 0.47 -11.03
CA ASP A 117 1.42 1.18 -12.18
C ASP A 117 0.31 0.33 -12.83
N LYS A 118 -0.93 0.83 -12.77
CA LYS A 118 -2.11 0.13 -13.33
C LYS A 118 -2.00 -0.13 -14.84
N THR A 119 -1.36 0.78 -15.57
CA THR A 119 -1.16 0.69 -17.02
C THR A 119 -0.13 -0.38 -17.34
N ALA A 120 1.01 -0.36 -16.64
CA ALA A 120 2.05 -1.37 -16.80
C ALA A 120 1.56 -2.76 -16.36
N ALA A 121 0.88 -2.86 -15.22
CA ALA A 121 0.29 -4.10 -14.73
C ALA A 121 -0.72 -4.69 -15.72
N ARG A 122 -1.51 -3.83 -16.38
CA ARG A 122 -2.43 -4.23 -17.42
C ARG A 122 -1.70 -4.74 -18.66
N ALA A 123 -0.71 -4.01 -19.16
CA ALA A 123 0.08 -4.42 -20.32
C ALA A 123 0.76 -5.79 -20.07
N MET A 124 1.24 -6.02 -18.84
CA MET A 124 1.74 -7.33 -18.42
C MET A 124 0.65 -8.40 -18.47
N ALA A 125 -0.54 -8.13 -17.92
CA ALA A 125 -1.67 -9.07 -17.99
C ALA A 125 -2.08 -9.40 -19.44
N GLU A 126 -2.11 -8.40 -20.33
CA GLU A 126 -2.32 -8.58 -21.79
C GLU A 126 -1.27 -9.53 -22.38
N SER A 127 0.01 -9.28 -22.08
CA SER A 127 1.12 -10.10 -22.60
C SER A 127 1.06 -11.55 -22.13
N CYS A 128 0.48 -11.80 -20.96
CA CYS A 128 0.24 -13.14 -20.41
C CYS A 128 -1.03 -13.80 -20.97
N GLY A 129 -1.76 -13.16 -21.89
CA GLY A 129 -3.00 -13.68 -22.47
C GLY A 129 -4.18 -13.68 -21.50
N MET A 130 -4.14 -12.85 -20.44
CA MET A 130 -5.25 -12.76 -19.50
C MET A 130 -6.44 -12.03 -20.11
N PRO A 131 -7.68 -12.50 -19.89
CA PRO A 131 -8.86 -11.78 -20.33
C PRO A 131 -9.02 -10.52 -19.47
N ILE A 132 -9.06 -9.37 -20.13
CA ILE A 132 -9.20 -8.07 -19.46
C ILE A 132 -10.28 -7.21 -20.13
N LEU A 133 -10.90 -6.35 -19.33
CA LEU A 133 -11.87 -5.36 -19.84
C LEU A 133 -11.17 -4.34 -20.72
N PRO A 134 -11.77 -3.83 -21.82
CA PRO A 134 -11.20 -2.73 -22.59
C PRO A 134 -10.85 -1.53 -21.69
N ALA A 135 -9.66 -0.98 -21.86
CA ALA A 135 -9.23 0.27 -21.23
C ALA A 135 -8.24 0.99 -22.14
N THR A 136 -7.89 2.21 -21.76
CA THR A 136 -6.92 3.03 -22.46
C THR A 136 -5.52 2.49 -22.17
N ARG A 137 -4.63 2.59 -23.16
CA ARG A 137 -3.24 2.09 -23.05
C ARG A 137 -2.32 3.04 -22.32
N GLU A 138 -2.67 4.31 -22.28
CA GLU A 138 -1.91 5.36 -21.62
C GLU A 138 -2.86 6.17 -20.72
N ALA A 139 -2.25 6.93 -19.81
CA ALA A 139 -2.96 7.90 -19.01
C ALA A 139 -3.57 8.96 -19.93
N ILE A 140 -4.86 9.25 -19.73
CA ILE A 140 -5.54 10.33 -20.45
C ILE A 140 -5.57 11.56 -19.56
N SER A 141 -5.08 12.69 -20.08
CA SER A 141 -5.19 14.01 -19.48
C SER A 141 -6.32 14.85 -20.09
N ASP A 142 -6.74 14.57 -21.33
CA ASP A 142 -7.74 15.35 -22.05
C ASP A 142 -9.12 14.66 -22.10
N VAL A 143 -10.19 15.42 -21.83
CA VAL A 143 -11.56 14.87 -21.84
C VAL A 143 -12.01 14.40 -23.22
N SER A 144 -11.45 14.96 -24.30
CA SER A 144 -11.75 14.59 -25.68
C SER A 144 -11.21 13.20 -26.01
N ASP A 145 -10.01 12.86 -25.56
CA ASP A 145 -9.45 11.50 -25.69
C ASP A 145 -10.29 10.49 -24.91
N ALA A 146 -10.76 10.87 -23.73
CA ALA A 146 -11.70 10.05 -22.97
C ALA A 146 -13.02 9.84 -23.72
N ALA A 147 -13.55 10.89 -24.37
CA ALA A 147 -14.77 10.80 -25.17
C ALA A 147 -14.60 9.86 -26.37
N HIS A 148 -13.46 9.91 -27.07
CA HIS A 148 -13.14 8.98 -28.16
C HIS A 148 -13.08 7.53 -27.67
N PHE A 149 -12.41 7.27 -26.55
CA PHE A 149 -12.38 5.92 -25.97
C PHE A 149 -13.79 5.44 -25.62
N VAL A 150 -14.59 6.27 -24.94
CA VAL A 150 -15.96 5.91 -24.54
C VAL A 150 -16.87 5.66 -25.74
N ALA A 151 -16.70 6.42 -26.83
CA ALA A 151 -17.44 6.16 -28.07
C ALA A 151 -17.17 4.76 -28.65
N SER A 152 -15.98 4.20 -28.42
CA SER A 152 -15.61 2.85 -28.89
C SER A 152 -16.11 1.71 -27.99
N VAL A 153 -16.28 1.94 -26.69
CA VAL A 153 -16.63 0.89 -25.71
C VAL A 153 -18.06 0.99 -25.16
N GLY A 154 -18.68 2.17 -25.26
CA GLY A 154 -20.00 2.46 -24.71
C GLY A 154 -20.01 2.78 -23.22
N TYR A 155 -21.11 3.38 -22.75
CA TYR A 155 -21.38 3.60 -21.33
C TYR A 155 -22.04 2.36 -20.68
N PRO A 156 -21.91 2.16 -19.35
CA PRO A 156 -21.12 2.98 -18.42
C PRO A 156 -19.63 2.65 -18.46
N VAL A 157 -18.79 3.64 -18.12
CA VAL A 157 -17.33 3.45 -17.99
C VAL A 157 -16.85 3.80 -16.59
N MET A 158 -15.71 3.24 -16.21
CA MET A 158 -15.05 3.53 -14.94
C MET A 158 -13.77 4.32 -15.18
N VAL A 159 -13.73 5.56 -14.71
CA VAL A 159 -12.50 6.37 -14.69
C VAL A 159 -11.73 6.05 -13.42
N LYS A 160 -10.44 5.75 -13.57
CA LYS A 160 -9.53 5.44 -12.46
C LYS A 160 -8.29 6.31 -12.55
N ALA A 161 -7.95 7.02 -11.48
CA ALA A 161 -6.69 7.73 -11.37
C ALA A 161 -5.52 6.74 -11.43
N VAL A 162 -4.44 7.11 -12.14
CA VAL A 162 -3.22 6.31 -12.26
C VAL A 162 -2.63 6.06 -10.88
N ASP A 163 -2.45 7.13 -10.10
CA ASP A 163 -1.85 7.08 -8.74
C ASP A 163 -2.87 6.87 -7.60
N GLY A 164 -4.13 6.59 -7.95
CA GLY A 164 -5.18 6.35 -6.96
C GLY A 164 -5.04 4.99 -6.26
N ALA A 165 -4.97 4.97 -4.93
CA ALA A 165 -5.00 3.75 -4.11
C ALA A 165 -6.16 3.77 -3.10
N GLY A 166 -6.53 2.59 -2.58
CA GLY A 166 -7.56 2.44 -1.54
C GLY A 166 -8.98 2.84 -1.98
N GLY A 167 -9.29 2.69 -3.27
CA GLY A 167 -10.59 3.07 -3.85
C GLY A 167 -10.76 4.57 -4.14
N ARG A 168 -9.75 5.40 -3.82
CA ARG A 168 -9.76 6.83 -4.15
C ARG A 168 -9.47 7.01 -5.64
N GLY A 169 -10.17 7.96 -6.26
CA GLY A 169 -10.02 8.26 -7.69
C GLY A 169 -10.66 7.30 -8.65
N ILE A 170 -11.64 6.54 -8.18
CA ILE A 170 -12.50 5.70 -9.01
C ILE A 170 -13.86 6.42 -9.18
N ARG A 171 -14.34 6.56 -10.41
CA ARG A 171 -15.60 7.23 -10.74
C ARG A 171 -16.37 6.48 -11.82
N LEU A 172 -17.63 6.17 -11.54
CA LEU A 172 -18.55 5.65 -12.52
C LEU A 172 -19.10 6.80 -13.38
N ILE A 173 -18.93 6.69 -14.69
CA ILE A 173 -19.48 7.63 -15.66
C ILE A 173 -20.59 6.90 -16.41
N THR A 174 -21.82 7.37 -16.23
CA THR A 174 -23.03 6.73 -16.78
C THR A 174 -23.52 7.37 -18.08
N GLY A 175 -22.95 8.49 -18.50
CA GLY A 175 -23.30 9.16 -19.75
C GLY A 175 -22.48 10.42 -20.04
N PRO A 176 -22.73 11.08 -21.19
CA PRO A 176 -21.93 12.21 -21.69
C PRO A 176 -21.83 13.38 -20.71
N GLY A 177 -22.95 13.78 -20.08
CA GLY A 177 -22.97 14.91 -19.13
C GLY A 177 -22.16 14.66 -17.84
N ALA A 178 -21.86 13.41 -17.52
CA ALA A 178 -21.05 13.04 -16.36
C ALA A 178 -19.54 13.00 -16.68
N LEU A 179 -19.15 12.94 -17.96
CA LEU A 179 -17.77 12.71 -18.38
C LEU A 179 -16.85 13.88 -18.00
N GLN A 180 -17.26 15.12 -18.31
CA GLN A 180 -16.51 16.32 -17.94
C GLN A 180 -16.27 16.44 -16.43
N ASN A 181 -17.31 16.21 -15.63
CA ASN A 181 -17.21 16.25 -14.17
C ASN A 181 -16.32 15.11 -13.61
N GLY A 182 -16.28 13.97 -14.31
CA GLY A 182 -15.41 12.85 -13.96
C GLY A 182 -13.92 13.16 -14.09
N PHE A 183 -13.54 13.99 -15.06
CA PHE A 183 -12.16 14.39 -15.35
C PHE A 183 -11.71 15.65 -14.61
N ALA A 184 -12.53 16.71 -14.59
CA ALA A 184 -12.16 18.03 -14.03
C ALA A 184 -11.78 18.01 -12.53
N ARG A 185 -12.20 16.98 -11.79
CA ARG A 185 -11.97 16.90 -10.34
C ARG A 185 -10.58 16.40 -9.95
N TRP A 186 -9.71 16.09 -10.92
CA TRP A 186 -8.34 15.59 -10.70
C TRP A 186 -7.23 16.61 -10.91
N GLU A 187 -7.47 17.72 -11.62
CA GLU A 187 -6.47 18.79 -11.83
C GLU A 187 -6.19 19.68 -10.60
N MET A 188 -6.87 19.48 -9.47
CA MET A 188 -6.77 20.36 -8.29
C MET A 188 -5.85 19.85 -7.15
N ARG A 189 -4.85 19.01 -7.42
CA ARG A 189 -3.87 18.61 -6.38
C ARG A 189 -2.45 18.55 -6.90
#